data_AF-A0A6N8U4P4-F1
#
_entry.id   AF-A0A6N8U4P4-F1
#
_cell.length_a   1.000
_cell.length_b   1.000
_cell.length_c   1.000
_cell.angle_alpha   90.00
_cell.angle_beta   90.00
_cell.angle_gamma   90.00
#
_symmetry.space_group_name_H-M   'P 1'
#
loop_
_entity.id
_entity.type
_entity.pdbx_description
1 polymer ?
#
loop_
_entity_poly.entity_id
_entity_poly.type
_entity_poly.pdbx_seq_one_letter_code
_entity_poly.pdbx_strand_id
1 'polypeptide(L)'
;MRNGIKLLTVLMMTVTAFLMWLDLSGKSVHEKASPPKKTDAKKEVLANKHTVAVERSDGTMLTIDLEDYVRGVVASEMPVRFESEALKAQSVAARTFALQRNLMVDDTTSSQVYKSDDELKAQWGDSYETNLAKIKAAVKATEGEVLTYDGDYITAAFFSSCDGKTNNAGEYWEKSTPYLVSVDSPWDAQVNDELIQVQEFTASQIAQKLGFLNPIQSITDIQRYDSGYVKSIMIDSITFSGRELREKLNLRSNKFTVTMSGSDISFQVAGFGHGIGMSQYGAEGMAKAGKGYKEILLHYYTGVKLEKR
;
A
#
# COMPACT_ATOMS: atom_id res chain seq x y z
N MET A 1 35.94 -19.19 54.46
CA MET A 1 34.86 -19.24 53.45
C MET A 1 34.06 -17.95 53.52
N ARG A 2 34.03 -17.22 52.39
CA ARG A 2 33.08 -16.19 51.94
C ARG A 2 32.50 -15.16 52.94
N ASN A 3 33.11 -13.98 52.85
CA ASN A 3 32.54 -12.64 52.58
C ASN A 3 31.39 -12.10 53.44
N GLY A 4 31.78 -11.14 54.29
CA GLY A 4 30.90 -10.18 54.94
C GLY A 4 30.68 -8.89 54.11
N ILE A 5 29.51 -8.33 54.35
CA ILE A 5 28.96 -7.01 54.03
C ILE A 5 29.97 -5.88 54.23
N LYS A 6 30.04 -4.89 53.31
CA LYS A 6 30.20 -3.45 53.64
C LYS A 6 29.57 -2.53 52.59
N LEU A 7 28.68 -1.69 53.09
CA LEU A 7 28.16 -0.43 52.56
C LEU A 7 29.28 0.62 52.55
N LEU A 8 29.46 1.45 51.50
CA LEU A 8 29.97 2.83 51.67
C LEU A 8 29.80 3.74 50.44
N THR A 9 29.22 4.90 50.73
CA THR A 9 29.05 6.15 49.98
C THR A 9 30.37 6.92 49.82
N VAL A 10 30.65 7.56 48.66
CA VAL A 10 31.60 8.70 48.45
C VAL A 10 31.23 9.32 47.07
N LEU A 11 30.75 10.56 46.87
CA LEU A 11 31.20 11.94 47.14
C LEU A 11 32.41 12.47 46.32
N MET A 12 32.08 13.15 45.22
CA MET A 12 32.57 14.44 44.70
C MET A 12 33.95 15.02 45.15
N MET A 13 34.74 15.47 44.14
CA MET A 13 35.56 16.72 44.05
C MET A 13 37.07 16.60 43.67
N THR A 14 37.36 17.12 42.46
CA THR A 14 38.41 18.11 42.05
C THR A 14 39.91 17.85 42.18
N VAL A 15 40.68 18.24 41.15
CA VAL A 15 41.95 19.04 41.13
C VAL A 15 42.28 19.32 39.62
N THR A 16 42.01 20.50 39.02
CA THR A 16 42.86 21.72 38.80
C THR A 16 44.26 21.44 38.23
N ALA A 17 44.95 22.19 37.35
CA ALA A 17 44.75 23.37 36.49
C ALA A 17 46.10 23.58 35.76
N PHE A 18 46.16 24.13 34.54
CA PHE A 18 47.30 24.96 34.10
C PHE A 18 46.90 25.92 32.98
N LEU A 19 47.43 27.14 33.08
CA LEU A 19 47.04 28.38 32.39
C LEU A 19 48.05 28.78 31.30
N MET A 20 47.62 29.73 30.45
CA MET A 20 48.39 30.70 29.62
C MET A 20 49.08 30.21 28.34
N TRP A 21 49.32 31.01 27.29
CA TRP A 21 48.74 32.19 26.60
C TRP A 21 49.70 32.46 25.40
N LEU A 22 49.20 32.80 24.20
CA LEU A 22 49.90 33.44 23.04
C LEU A 22 51.06 32.67 22.35
N ASP A 23 51.34 32.72 21.03
CA ASP A 23 50.77 33.38 19.85
C ASP A 23 51.45 32.78 18.57
N LEU A 24 50.86 33.06 17.40
CA LEU A 24 51.45 33.14 16.04
C LEU A 24 52.02 31.88 15.36
N SER A 25 51.32 31.39 14.33
CA SER A 25 51.72 31.61 12.93
C SER A 25 50.75 30.99 11.91
N GLY A 26 50.19 31.87 11.07
CA GLY A 26 49.71 31.69 9.70
C GLY A 26 49.10 30.37 9.21
N LYS A 27 47.89 30.45 8.66
CA LYS A 27 47.61 29.93 7.31
C LYS A 27 46.29 30.46 6.74
N SER A 28 46.38 30.82 5.46
CA SER A 28 45.32 31.27 4.56
C SER A 28 44.35 30.15 4.17
N VAL A 29 43.09 30.55 4.03
CA VAL A 29 42.10 30.15 3.02
C VAL A 29 41.85 28.65 2.81
N HIS A 30 40.73 28.17 3.38
CA HIS A 30 39.85 27.24 2.69
C HIS A 30 38.39 27.69 2.90
N GLU A 31 37.78 28.07 1.79
CA GLU A 31 36.37 28.38 1.62
C GLU A 31 35.54 27.17 2.05
N LYS A 32 34.83 27.28 3.19
CA LYS A 32 33.85 26.28 3.59
C LYS A 32 32.64 26.42 2.68
N ALA A 33 32.49 25.47 1.75
CA ALA A 33 31.25 25.24 1.04
C ALA A 33 30.10 25.18 2.07
N SER A 34 29.12 26.06 1.87
CA SER A 34 27.90 26.05 2.68
C SER A 34 27.15 24.73 2.48
N PRO A 35 26.53 24.16 3.52
CA PRO A 35 25.68 22.99 3.35
C PRO A 35 24.55 23.32 2.36
N PRO A 36 24.10 22.37 1.52
CA PRO A 36 23.02 22.62 0.59
C PRO A 36 21.78 23.08 1.37
N LYS A 37 21.22 24.21 0.97
CA LYS A 37 19.95 24.71 1.51
C LYS A 37 18.93 23.57 1.38
N LYS A 38 18.32 23.18 2.50
CA LYS A 38 17.04 22.45 2.48
C LYS A 38 15.99 23.39 1.88
N THR A 39 15.86 23.38 0.57
CA THR A 39 14.73 23.98 -0.13
C THR A 39 13.48 23.17 0.19
N ASP A 40 12.39 23.86 0.51
CA ASP A 40 11.08 23.27 0.81
C ASP A 40 10.57 22.50 -0.42
N ALA A 41 10.86 21.20 -0.53
CA ALA A 41 10.36 20.33 -1.61
C ALA A 41 8.83 20.43 -1.79
N LYS A 42 8.10 20.69 -0.70
CA LYS A 42 6.64 20.95 -0.68
C LYS A 42 6.23 22.18 -1.50
N LYS A 43 7.05 23.25 -1.54
CA LYS A 43 6.74 24.46 -2.33
C LYS A 43 7.07 24.28 -3.81
N GLU A 44 8.07 23.48 -4.13
CA GLU A 44 8.52 23.25 -5.51
C GLU A 44 7.55 22.34 -6.28
N VAL A 45 6.96 21.33 -5.62
CA VAL A 45 5.90 20.47 -6.19
C VAL A 45 4.61 21.24 -6.47
N LEU A 46 4.19 22.15 -5.57
CA LEU A 46 3.02 23.01 -5.85
C LEU A 46 3.27 23.99 -7.01
N ALA A 47 4.52 24.32 -7.31
CA ALA A 47 4.88 25.22 -8.40
C ALA A 47 4.96 24.52 -9.76
N ASN A 48 5.23 23.20 -9.80
CA ASN A 48 5.30 22.42 -11.03
C ASN A 48 4.35 21.22 -10.96
N LYS A 49 3.16 21.33 -11.57
CA LYS A 49 2.08 20.32 -11.58
C LYS A 49 2.45 18.95 -12.20
N HIS A 50 3.71 18.76 -12.60
CA HIS A 50 4.20 17.54 -13.23
C HIS A 50 5.07 16.68 -12.30
N THR A 51 5.33 17.10 -11.06
CA THR A 51 6.15 16.31 -10.13
C THR A 51 5.37 15.80 -8.93
N VAL A 52 5.69 14.58 -8.49
CA VAL A 52 5.14 13.89 -7.32
C VAL A 52 6.17 13.92 -6.20
N ALA A 53 5.74 14.37 -5.02
CA ALA A 53 6.48 14.21 -3.78
C ALA A 53 6.16 12.85 -3.15
N VAL A 54 7.17 11.99 -3.02
CA VAL A 54 7.09 10.69 -2.35
C VAL A 54 7.83 10.77 -1.01
N GLU A 55 7.09 10.65 0.09
CA GLU A 55 7.66 10.51 1.44
C GLU A 55 8.00 9.05 1.70
N ARG A 56 9.27 8.76 1.99
CA ARG A 56 9.73 7.42 2.34
C ARG A 56 9.64 7.19 3.85
N SER A 57 9.61 5.92 4.24
CA SER A 57 9.58 5.46 5.64
C SER A 57 10.74 5.95 6.51
N ASP A 58 11.88 6.34 5.92
CA ASP A 58 13.01 6.97 6.61
C ASP A 58 12.89 8.50 6.75
N GLY A 59 11.78 9.08 6.30
CA GLY A 59 11.50 10.51 6.31
C GLY A 59 12.12 11.28 5.15
N THR A 60 12.74 10.59 4.18
CA THR A 60 13.27 11.25 2.97
C THR A 60 12.14 11.60 2.00
N MET A 61 12.28 12.74 1.33
CA MET A 61 11.35 13.20 0.30
C MET A 61 12.00 13.06 -1.07
N LEU A 62 11.37 12.32 -1.98
CA LEU A 62 11.75 12.25 -3.38
C LEU A 62 10.81 13.12 -4.21
N THR A 63 11.36 13.86 -5.16
CA THR A 63 10.58 14.60 -6.17
C THR A 63 10.79 13.91 -7.51
N ILE A 64 9.73 13.38 -8.09
CA ILE A 64 9.77 12.51 -9.28
C ILE A 64 8.81 13.08 -10.32
N ASP A 65 9.15 13.00 -11.61
CA ASP A 65 8.17 13.31 -12.67
C ASP A 65 6.94 12.38 -12.56
N LEU A 66 5.74 12.89 -12.81
CA LEU A 66 4.49 12.14 -12.65
C LEU A 66 4.46 10.87 -13.49
N GLU A 67 4.94 10.92 -14.74
CA GLU A 67 4.92 9.75 -15.61
C GLU A 67 5.98 8.71 -15.18
N ASP A 68 7.12 9.17 -14.65
CA ASP A 68 8.11 8.29 -14.04
C ASP A 68 7.62 7.66 -12.73
N TYR A 69 6.86 8.42 -11.92
CA TYR A 69 6.19 7.90 -10.74
C TYR A 69 5.16 6.82 -11.12
N VAL A 70 4.28 7.11 -12.08
CA VAL A 70 3.27 6.16 -12.58
C VAL A 70 3.92 4.89 -13.11
N ARG A 71 5.02 5.02 -13.87
CA ARG A 71 5.83 3.88 -14.33
C ARG A 71 6.32 3.02 -13.16
N GLY A 72 6.93 3.64 -12.15
CA GLY A 72 7.43 2.92 -10.97
C GLY A 72 6.31 2.24 -10.18
N VAL A 73 5.15 2.86 -10.07
CA VAL A 73 3.96 2.26 -9.45
C VAL A 73 3.47 1.05 -10.25
N VAL A 74 3.27 1.18 -11.56
CA VAL A 74 2.81 0.06 -12.42
C VAL A 74 3.78 -1.12 -12.35
N ALA A 75 5.09 -0.83 -12.34
CA ALA A 75 6.15 -1.84 -12.19
C ALA A 75 6.13 -2.57 -10.84
N SER A 76 5.62 -1.90 -9.80
CA SER A 76 5.62 -2.41 -8.42
C SER A 76 4.33 -3.13 -8.06
N GLU A 77 3.19 -2.65 -8.59
CA GLU A 77 1.85 -3.08 -8.22
C GLU A 77 1.30 -4.20 -9.11
N MET A 78 1.66 -4.21 -10.40
CA MET A 78 1.10 -5.15 -11.36
C MET A 78 2.17 -6.09 -11.93
N PRO A 79 1.92 -7.41 -11.98
CA PRO A 79 2.85 -8.33 -12.63
C PRO A 79 3.07 -7.94 -14.08
N VAL A 80 4.33 -7.75 -14.48
CA VAL A 80 4.68 -7.33 -15.86
C VAL A 80 4.20 -8.31 -16.95
N ARG A 81 3.91 -9.56 -16.57
CA ARG A 81 3.31 -10.57 -17.46
C ARG A 81 1.88 -10.26 -17.87
N PHE A 82 1.16 -9.39 -17.13
CA PHE A 82 -0.23 -9.04 -17.44
C PHE A 82 -0.36 -8.37 -18.80
N GLU A 83 -1.56 -8.46 -19.37
CA GLU A 83 -1.89 -7.92 -20.67
C GLU A 83 -1.71 -6.40 -20.73
N SER A 84 -1.39 -5.89 -21.92
CA SER A 84 -1.10 -4.46 -22.10
C SER A 84 -2.28 -3.57 -21.71
N GLU A 85 -3.51 -4.02 -21.93
CA GLU A 85 -4.72 -3.29 -21.55
C GLU A 85 -4.93 -3.22 -20.02
N ALA A 86 -4.54 -4.25 -19.28
CA ALA A 86 -4.55 -4.22 -17.81
C ALA A 86 -3.49 -3.24 -17.28
N LEU A 87 -2.28 -3.24 -17.85
CA LEU A 87 -1.21 -2.31 -17.48
C LEU A 87 -1.59 -0.85 -17.79
N LYS A 88 -2.29 -0.59 -18.92
CA LYS A 88 -2.84 0.72 -19.26
C LYS A 88 -3.89 1.18 -18.25
N ALA A 89 -4.80 0.29 -17.85
CA ALA A 89 -5.80 0.59 -16.82
C ALA A 89 -5.12 0.96 -15.49
N GLN A 90 -4.11 0.19 -15.07
CA GLN A 90 -3.32 0.50 -13.86
C GLN A 90 -2.61 1.85 -13.96
N SER A 91 -2.10 2.21 -15.14
CA SER A 91 -1.42 3.49 -15.38
C SER A 91 -2.36 4.67 -15.14
N VAL A 92 -3.57 4.62 -15.71
CA VAL A 92 -4.60 5.65 -15.51
C VAL A 92 -5.04 5.73 -14.05
N ALA A 93 -5.27 4.58 -13.40
CA ALA A 93 -5.67 4.53 -11.99
C ALA A 93 -4.58 5.14 -11.09
N ALA A 94 -3.31 4.78 -11.32
CA ALA A 94 -2.19 5.31 -10.54
C ALA A 94 -1.99 6.82 -10.72
N ARG A 95 -2.06 7.30 -11.96
CA ARG A 95 -1.98 8.75 -12.24
C ARG A 95 -3.08 9.53 -11.54
N THR A 96 -4.32 9.02 -11.64
CA THR A 96 -5.48 9.64 -11.00
C THR A 96 -5.33 9.67 -9.48
N PHE A 97 -4.84 8.58 -8.88
CA PHE A 97 -4.62 8.49 -7.44
C PHE A 97 -3.60 9.52 -6.95
N ALA A 98 -2.47 9.67 -7.65
CA ALA A 98 -1.45 10.67 -7.33
C ALA A 98 -2.02 12.10 -7.43
N LEU A 99 -2.73 12.42 -8.52
CA LEU A 99 -3.35 13.73 -8.73
C LEU A 99 -4.41 14.06 -7.68
N GLN A 100 -5.25 13.08 -7.31
CA GLN A 100 -6.28 13.25 -6.28
C GLN A 100 -5.69 13.58 -4.90
N ARG A 101 -4.45 13.16 -4.63
CA ARG A 101 -3.70 13.51 -3.41
C ARG A 101 -2.82 14.75 -3.55
N ASN A 102 -3.08 15.58 -4.56
CA ASN A 102 -2.28 16.76 -4.87
C ASN A 102 -0.80 16.44 -5.06
N LEU A 103 -0.51 15.28 -5.68
CA LEU A 103 0.84 14.82 -5.99
C LEU A 103 1.71 14.57 -4.74
N MET A 104 1.08 14.26 -3.61
CA MET A 104 1.73 13.95 -2.34
C MET A 104 1.32 12.55 -1.90
N VAL A 105 2.29 11.64 -1.85
CA VAL A 105 2.09 10.22 -1.54
C VAL A 105 3.15 9.73 -0.57
N ASP A 106 2.82 8.75 0.26
CA ASP A 106 3.77 8.05 1.15
C ASP A 106 4.19 6.69 0.55
N ASP A 107 4.98 5.88 1.26
CA ASP A 107 5.34 4.49 0.88
C ASP A 107 4.72 3.42 1.79
N THR A 108 3.70 3.80 2.57
CA THR A 108 3.03 2.89 3.50
C THR A 108 1.80 2.25 2.86
N THR A 109 1.09 1.40 3.60
CA THR A 109 -0.18 0.81 3.14
C THR A 109 -1.30 1.83 2.86
N SER A 110 -1.11 3.13 3.17
CA SER A 110 -2.05 4.20 2.79
C SER A 110 -1.88 4.73 1.36
N SER A 111 -0.82 4.31 0.67
CA SER A 111 -0.45 4.76 -0.67
C SER A 111 -0.08 3.59 -1.59
N GLN A 112 0.44 3.91 -2.77
CA GLN A 112 0.87 2.94 -3.78
C GLN A 112 2.35 2.57 -3.56
N VAL A 113 2.70 1.32 -3.83
CA VAL A 113 4.08 0.85 -3.78
C VAL A 113 4.86 1.46 -4.95
N TYR A 114 5.98 2.10 -4.63
CA TYR A 114 6.92 2.64 -5.62
C TYR A 114 8.33 2.06 -5.41
N LYS A 115 8.83 1.37 -6.43
CA LYS A 115 10.22 0.88 -6.54
C LYS A 115 11.03 1.75 -7.50
N SER A 116 12.27 2.00 -7.11
CA SER A 116 13.29 2.64 -7.93
C SER A 116 13.81 1.72 -9.04
N ASP A 117 14.48 2.29 -10.03
CA ASP A 117 15.10 1.51 -11.13
C ASP A 117 16.14 0.51 -10.61
N ASP A 118 16.88 0.82 -9.54
CA ASP A 118 17.87 -0.10 -8.97
C ASP A 118 17.19 -1.31 -8.32
N GLU A 119 16.06 -1.11 -7.64
CA GLU A 119 15.24 -2.18 -7.08
C GLU A 119 14.62 -3.04 -8.19
N LEU A 120 14.14 -2.42 -9.27
CA LEU A 120 13.57 -3.13 -10.42
C LEU A 120 14.64 -3.92 -11.20
N LYS A 121 15.86 -3.38 -11.36
CA LYS A 121 17.00 -4.12 -11.94
C LYS A 121 17.36 -5.33 -11.10
N ALA A 122 17.43 -5.17 -9.78
CA ALA A 122 17.69 -6.28 -8.87
C ALA A 122 16.59 -7.36 -8.95
N GLN A 123 15.33 -6.96 -9.11
CA GLN A 123 14.20 -7.88 -9.21
C GLN A 123 14.13 -8.62 -10.57
N TRP A 124 14.37 -7.93 -11.68
CA TRP A 124 14.16 -8.48 -13.03
C TRP A 124 15.43 -9.00 -13.69
N GLY A 125 16.61 -8.66 -13.18
CA GLY A 125 17.90 -9.07 -13.75
C GLY A 125 17.97 -8.79 -15.26
N ASP A 126 18.32 -9.81 -16.04
CA ASP A 126 18.47 -9.72 -17.50
C ASP A 126 17.19 -9.32 -18.23
N SER A 127 16.00 -9.53 -17.62
CA SER A 127 14.71 -9.14 -18.22
C SER A 127 14.35 -7.68 -17.99
N TYR A 128 15.18 -6.91 -17.26
CA TYR A 128 14.87 -5.54 -16.84
C TYR A 128 14.46 -4.63 -18.01
N GLU A 129 15.30 -4.55 -19.05
CA GLU A 129 15.06 -3.63 -20.17
C GLU A 129 13.76 -3.98 -20.91
N THR A 130 13.51 -5.26 -21.15
CA THR A 130 12.29 -5.75 -21.83
C THR A 130 11.03 -5.46 -21.00
N ASN A 131 11.08 -5.79 -19.70
CA ASN A 131 9.96 -5.57 -18.78
C ASN A 131 9.64 -4.08 -18.64
N LEU A 132 10.67 -3.26 -18.47
CA LEU A 132 10.52 -1.82 -18.36
C LEU A 132 9.99 -1.20 -19.67
N ALA A 133 10.43 -1.68 -20.84
CA ALA A 133 9.92 -1.21 -22.12
C ALA A 133 8.42 -1.47 -22.28
N LYS A 134 7.92 -2.64 -21.86
CA LYS A 134 6.49 -2.95 -21.87
C LYS A 134 5.69 -1.99 -20.99
N ILE A 135 6.17 -1.72 -19.78
CA ILE A 135 5.51 -0.80 -18.84
C ILE A 135 5.54 0.63 -19.37
N LYS A 136 6.70 1.11 -19.87
CA LYS A 136 6.83 2.43 -20.49
C LYS A 136 5.86 2.62 -21.64
N ALA A 137 5.65 1.58 -22.47
CA ALA A 137 4.69 1.63 -23.56
C ALA A 137 3.24 1.79 -23.06
N ALA A 138 2.86 1.09 -21.99
CA ALA A 138 1.53 1.22 -21.39
C ALA A 138 1.29 2.60 -20.75
N VAL A 139 2.26 3.10 -19.98
CA VAL A 139 2.21 4.43 -19.36
C VAL A 139 2.09 5.51 -20.44
N LYS A 140 2.97 5.48 -21.44
CA LYS A 140 2.97 6.45 -22.55
C LYS A 140 1.68 6.41 -23.37
N ALA A 141 1.11 5.23 -23.61
CA ALA A 141 -0.14 5.10 -24.35
C ALA A 141 -1.35 5.73 -23.63
N THR A 142 -1.24 5.97 -22.32
CA THR A 142 -2.28 6.57 -21.48
C THR A 142 -1.84 7.91 -20.86
N GLU A 143 -0.80 8.53 -21.41
CA GLU A 143 -0.23 9.78 -20.91
C GLU A 143 -1.30 10.89 -20.86
N GLY A 144 -1.39 11.52 -19.68
CA GLY A 144 -2.39 12.53 -19.36
C GLY A 144 -3.81 12.01 -19.16
N GLU A 145 -4.08 10.71 -19.34
CA GLU A 145 -5.42 10.16 -19.10
C GLU A 145 -5.67 9.89 -17.61
N VAL A 146 -6.84 10.30 -17.15
CA VAL A 146 -7.26 10.35 -15.74
C VAL A 146 -8.76 10.04 -15.60
N LEU A 147 -9.17 9.60 -14.42
CA LEU A 147 -10.57 9.34 -14.08
C LEU A 147 -11.16 10.46 -13.23
N THR A 148 -12.33 10.96 -13.62
CA THR A 148 -13.01 12.04 -12.92
C THR A 148 -14.47 11.73 -12.65
N TYR A 149 -14.99 12.30 -11.57
CA TYR A 149 -16.42 12.27 -11.23
C TYR A 149 -16.82 13.68 -10.79
N ASP A 150 -17.87 14.24 -11.38
CA ASP A 150 -18.29 15.63 -11.19
C ASP A 150 -17.18 16.69 -11.37
N GLY A 151 -16.22 16.39 -12.25
CA GLY A 151 -15.12 17.30 -12.61
C GLY A 151 -13.85 17.14 -11.75
N ASP A 152 -13.95 16.44 -10.63
CA ASP A 152 -12.84 16.17 -9.70
C ASP A 152 -12.18 14.81 -9.96
N TYR A 153 -10.89 14.69 -9.66
CA TYR A 153 -10.19 13.40 -9.69
C TYR A 153 -10.78 12.44 -8.68
N ILE A 154 -11.09 11.21 -9.11
CA ILE A 154 -11.61 10.20 -8.20
C ILE A 154 -10.53 9.63 -7.28
N THR A 155 -10.94 9.01 -6.18
CA THR A 155 -10.08 8.03 -5.50
C THR A 155 -10.04 6.75 -6.32
N ALA A 156 -9.07 6.63 -7.23
CA ALA A 156 -8.90 5.46 -8.11
C ALA A 156 -8.25 4.28 -7.34
N ALA A 157 -8.99 3.73 -6.39
CA ALA A 157 -8.55 2.58 -5.60
C ALA A 157 -8.42 1.32 -6.45
N PHE A 158 -7.44 0.48 -6.15
CA PHE A 158 -7.24 -0.81 -6.79
C PHE A 158 -6.67 -1.80 -5.78
N PHE A 159 -6.81 -3.09 -6.07
CA PHE A 159 -6.35 -4.18 -5.20
C PHE A 159 -6.01 -5.41 -6.06
N SER A 160 -5.37 -6.41 -5.46
CA SER A 160 -4.88 -7.56 -6.21
C SER A 160 -5.99 -8.42 -6.82
N SER A 161 -6.85 -9.00 -5.99
CA SER A 161 -7.91 -9.90 -6.47
C SER A 161 -9.10 -9.99 -5.53
N CYS A 162 -10.26 -10.34 -6.08
CA CYS A 162 -11.50 -10.61 -5.35
C CYS A 162 -12.15 -11.90 -5.84
N ASP A 163 -13.03 -12.44 -5.02
CA ASP A 163 -13.80 -13.63 -5.34
C ASP A 163 -15.17 -13.22 -5.88
N GLY A 164 -15.23 -12.96 -7.18
CA GLY A 164 -16.47 -12.74 -7.93
C GLY A 164 -17.12 -11.36 -7.84
N LYS A 165 -16.88 -10.58 -6.78
CA LYS A 165 -17.40 -9.20 -6.63
C LYS A 165 -16.42 -8.29 -5.89
N THR A 166 -16.42 -7.02 -6.25
CA THR A 166 -15.74 -5.96 -5.48
C THR A 166 -16.57 -5.55 -4.26
N ASN A 167 -15.96 -4.79 -3.35
CA ASN A 167 -16.52 -4.30 -2.11
C ASN A 167 -16.97 -2.83 -2.27
N ASN A 168 -18.04 -2.42 -1.58
CA ASN A 168 -18.43 -1.01 -1.55
C ASN A 168 -17.45 -0.22 -0.67
N ALA A 169 -17.07 1.00 -1.08
CA ALA A 169 -16.16 1.82 -0.27
C ALA A 169 -16.69 2.05 1.16
N GLY A 170 -17.98 2.34 1.32
CA GLY A 170 -18.60 2.59 2.63
C GLY A 170 -18.71 1.36 3.54
N GLU A 171 -18.47 0.16 3.03
CA GLU A 171 -18.50 -1.09 3.80
C GLU A 171 -17.14 -1.40 4.47
N TYR A 172 -16.08 -0.71 4.02
CA TYR A 172 -14.69 -0.91 4.47
C TYR A 172 -14.04 0.38 4.97
N TRP A 173 -14.31 1.52 4.34
CA TRP A 173 -13.91 2.87 4.73
C TRP A 173 -15.10 3.64 5.29
N GLU A 174 -14.82 4.66 6.10
CA GLU A 174 -15.87 5.51 6.70
C GLU A 174 -16.67 6.30 5.65
N LYS A 175 -16.04 6.64 4.52
CA LYS A 175 -16.64 7.44 3.46
C LYS A 175 -17.12 6.57 2.31
N SER A 176 -18.42 6.64 2.02
CA SER A 176 -18.99 6.14 0.77
C SER A 176 -18.69 7.07 -0.39
N THR A 177 -18.49 6.52 -1.59
CA THR A 177 -18.37 7.30 -2.83
C THR A 177 -19.23 6.67 -3.94
N PRO A 178 -19.86 7.48 -4.81
CA PRO A 178 -20.78 6.98 -5.84
C PRO A 178 -20.09 6.13 -6.91
N TYR A 179 -18.78 6.29 -7.08
CA TYR A 179 -17.99 5.61 -8.09
C TYR A 179 -17.20 4.38 -7.57
N LEU A 180 -17.21 4.11 -6.25
CA LEU A 180 -16.59 2.90 -5.66
C LEU A 180 -17.69 2.04 -5.03
N VAL A 181 -18.51 1.48 -5.90
CA VAL A 181 -19.57 0.53 -5.54
C VAL A 181 -19.18 -0.89 -5.94
N SER A 182 -19.84 -1.87 -5.32
CA SER A 182 -19.65 -3.28 -5.64
C SER A 182 -20.08 -3.56 -7.08
N VAL A 183 -19.18 -4.16 -7.85
CA VAL A 183 -19.42 -4.65 -9.22
C VAL A 183 -18.96 -6.10 -9.34
N ASP A 184 -19.52 -6.82 -10.31
CA ASP A 184 -19.12 -8.21 -10.58
C ASP A 184 -17.68 -8.26 -11.15
N SER A 185 -16.91 -9.23 -10.71
CA SER A 185 -15.53 -9.50 -11.17
C SER A 185 -15.32 -11.02 -11.28
N PRO A 186 -16.00 -11.70 -12.22
CA PRO A 186 -15.91 -13.15 -12.36
C PRO A 186 -14.56 -13.62 -12.93
N TRP A 187 -13.77 -12.72 -13.48
CA TRP A 187 -12.55 -13.07 -14.21
C TRP A 187 -11.38 -13.43 -13.30
N ASP A 188 -11.33 -12.92 -12.06
CA ASP A 188 -10.25 -13.18 -11.10
C ASP A 188 -9.98 -14.69 -10.94
N ALA A 189 -11.04 -15.48 -10.76
CA ALA A 189 -10.96 -16.93 -10.59
C ALA A 189 -10.46 -17.68 -11.83
N GLN A 190 -10.47 -17.05 -13.02
CA GLN A 190 -10.01 -17.64 -14.27
C GLN A 190 -8.51 -17.44 -14.48
N VAL A 191 -7.90 -16.47 -13.80
CA VAL A 191 -6.51 -16.06 -14.03
C VAL A 191 -5.64 -16.05 -12.76
N ASN A 192 -6.23 -16.34 -11.60
CA ASN A 192 -5.55 -16.41 -10.32
C ASN A 192 -5.77 -17.79 -9.65
N ASP A 193 -4.82 -18.71 -9.85
CA ASP A 193 -4.86 -20.04 -9.23
C ASP A 193 -4.68 -19.99 -7.69
N GLU A 194 -4.15 -18.88 -7.16
CA GLU A 194 -3.95 -18.66 -5.73
C GLU A 194 -5.06 -17.79 -5.09
N LEU A 195 -6.25 -17.74 -5.72
CA LEU A 195 -7.36 -16.90 -5.26
C LEU A 195 -7.79 -17.23 -3.83
N ILE A 196 -7.74 -18.51 -3.45
CA ILE A 196 -8.08 -18.98 -2.11
C ILE A 196 -6.81 -19.38 -1.38
N GLN A 197 -6.67 -18.95 -0.13
CA GLN A 197 -5.57 -19.33 0.75
C GLN A 197 -6.08 -19.74 2.12
N VAL A 198 -5.39 -20.70 2.73
CA VAL A 198 -5.69 -21.15 4.09
C VAL A 198 -4.63 -20.59 5.03
N GLN A 199 -5.07 -20.02 6.14
CA GLN A 199 -4.22 -19.55 7.22
C GLN A 199 -4.70 -20.12 8.55
N GLU A 200 -3.81 -20.86 9.21
CA GLU A 200 -4.10 -21.56 10.46
C GLU A 200 -3.61 -20.77 11.67
N PHE A 201 -4.38 -20.82 12.74
CA PHE A 201 -4.05 -20.25 14.05
C PHE A 201 -4.48 -21.20 15.16
N THR A 202 -3.86 -21.06 16.33
CA THR A 202 -4.43 -21.59 17.57
C THR A 202 -5.31 -20.55 18.25
N ALA A 203 -6.25 -21.00 19.09
CA ALA A 203 -7.08 -20.16 19.93
C ALA A 203 -6.26 -19.17 20.79
N SER A 204 -5.08 -19.60 21.27
CA SER A 204 -4.15 -18.75 22.00
C SER A 204 -3.52 -17.66 21.13
N GLN A 205 -3.20 -17.97 19.86
CA GLN A 205 -2.65 -16.98 18.92
C GLN A 205 -3.69 -15.92 18.56
N ILE A 206 -4.94 -16.33 18.32
CA ILE A 206 -6.05 -15.39 18.11
C ILE A 206 -6.26 -14.53 19.36
N ALA A 207 -6.30 -15.15 20.54
CA ALA A 207 -6.43 -14.43 21.81
C ALA A 207 -5.37 -13.34 21.95
N GLN A 208 -4.10 -13.69 21.75
CA GLN A 208 -2.98 -12.74 21.84
C GLN A 208 -3.11 -11.58 20.85
N LYS A 209 -3.44 -11.88 19.59
CA LYS A 209 -3.55 -10.86 18.53
C LYS A 209 -4.76 -9.93 18.72
N LEU A 210 -5.83 -10.43 19.33
CA LEU A 210 -7.06 -9.67 19.54
C LEU A 210 -7.15 -9.03 20.94
N GLY A 211 -6.24 -9.38 21.85
CA GLY A 211 -6.16 -8.79 23.20
C GLY A 211 -6.95 -9.54 24.28
N PHE A 212 -7.29 -10.81 24.07
CA PHE A 212 -7.92 -11.65 25.09
C PHE A 212 -6.87 -12.19 26.08
N LEU A 213 -7.28 -12.34 27.34
CA LEU A 213 -6.43 -12.88 28.41
C LEU A 213 -6.27 -14.41 28.34
N ASN A 214 -7.28 -15.10 27.82
CA ASN A 214 -7.33 -16.55 27.73
C ASN A 214 -7.53 -16.98 26.27
N PRO A 215 -7.15 -18.21 25.90
CA PRO A 215 -7.44 -18.77 24.59
C PRO A 215 -8.93 -18.66 24.26
N ILE A 216 -9.25 -18.25 23.04
CA ILE A 216 -10.64 -18.04 22.66
C ILE A 216 -11.42 -19.36 22.66
N GLN A 217 -12.71 -19.31 22.98
CA GLN A 217 -13.56 -20.50 23.12
C GLN A 217 -14.58 -20.65 22.00
N SER A 218 -14.94 -19.54 21.34
CA SER A 218 -16.04 -19.51 20.38
C SER A 218 -15.84 -18.48 19.28
N ILE A 219 -16.27 -18.87 18.07
CA ILE A 219 -16.41 -17.98 16.91
C ILE A 219 -17.82 -18.18 16.37
N THR A 220 -18.64 -17.14 16.39
CA THR A 220 -20.07 -17.20 16.06
C THR A 220 -20.54 -15.95 15.31
N ASP A 221 -21.80 -15.93 14.89
CA ASP A 221 -22.50 -14.76 14.33
C ASP A 221 -21.76 -14.03 13.20
N ILE A 222 -21.23 -14.79 12.24
CA ILE A 222 -20.58 -14.23 11.05
C ILE A 222 -21.63 -13.61 10.13
N GLN A 223 -21.63 -12.29 10.02
CA GLN A 223 -22.46 -11.52 9.10
C GLN A 223 -21.64 -11.08 7.89
N ARG A 224 -22.27 -11.04 6.72
CA ARG A 224 -21.63 -10.67 5.45
C ARG A 224 -22.42 -9.58 4.74
N TYR A 225 -21.71 -8.80 3.94
CA TYR A 225 -22.34 -7.96 2.91
C TYR A 225 -22.76 -8.79 1.70
N ASP A 226 -23.56 -8.22 0.80
CA ASP A 226 -23.99 -8.88 -0.44
C ASP A 226 -22.82 -9.26 -1.36
N SER A 227 -21.70 -8.55 -1.23
CA SER A 227 -20.42 -8.83 -1.89
C SER A 227 -19.70 -10.08 -1.32
N GLY A 228 -20.17 -10.63 -0.20
CA GLY A 228 -19.62 -11.81 0.48
C GLY A 228 -18.49 -11.51 1.48
N TYR A 229 -18.01 -10.26 1.52
CA TYR A 229 -17.04 -9.79 2.51
C TYR A 229 -17.64 -9.85 3.92
N VAL A 230 -16.82 -10.20 4.91
CA VAL A 230 -17.24 -10.28 6.32
C VAL A 230 -17.48 -8.88 6.84
N LYS A 231 -18.73 -8.61 7.25
CA LYS A 231 -19.16 -7.38 7.91
C LYS A 231 -18.75 -7.42 9.37
N SER A 232 -19.19 -8.46 10.08
CA SER A 232 -18.90 -8.64 11.50
C SER A 232 -18.84 -10.11 11.88
N ILE A 233 -18.18 -10.39 12.99
CA ILE A 233 -17.99 -11.72 13.57
C ILE A 233 -17.85 -11.59 15.07
N MET A 234 -18.44 -12.53 15.82
CA MET A 234 -18.35 -12.57 17.27
C MET A 234 -17.29 -13.58 17.71
N ILE A 235 -16.37 -13.15 18.57
CA ILE A 235 -15.35 -13.98 19.21
C ILE A 235 -15.47 -13.77 20.72
N ASP A 236 -15.84 -14.82 21.46
CA ASP A 236 -16.05 -14.79 22.92
C ASP A 236 -16.86 -13.59 23.42
N SER A 237 -17.99 -13.30 22.74
CA SER A 237 -18.91 -12.18 22.99
C SER A 237 -18.42 -10.79 22.56
N ILE A 238 -17.21 -10.65 22.02
CA ILE A 238 -16.73 -9.40 21.43
C ILE A 238 -16.99 -9.42 19.93
N THR A 239 -17.63 -8.38 19.42
CA THR A 239 -17.85 -8.21 17.98
C THR A 239 -16.65 -7.52 17.35
N PHE A 240 -16.10 -8.14 16.31
CA PHE A 240 -15.08 -7.55 15.44
C PHE A 240 -15.66 -7.35 14.04
N SER A 241 -15.20 -6.32 13.33
CA SER A 241 -15.39 -6.24 11.89
C SER A 241 -14.48 -7.21 11.16
N GLY A 242 -14.86 -7.61 9.94
CA GLY A 242 -13.97 -8.42 9.08
C GLY A 242 -12.66 -7.69 8.76
N ARG A 243 -12.71 -6.35 8.67
CA ARG A 243 -11.53 -5.49 8.47
C ARG A 243 -10.56 -5.58 9.65
N GLU A 244 -11.05 -5.45 10.88
CA GLU A 244 -10.20 -5.57 12.07
C GLU A 244 -9.51 -6.93 12.15
N LEU A 245 -10.23 -8.02 11.84
CA LEU A 245 -9.61 -9.34 11.80
C LEU A 245 -8.56 -9.44 10.70
N ARG A 246 -8.84 -8.94 9.49
CA ARG A 246 -7.86 -8.90 8.40
C ARG A 246 -6.56 -8.21 8.86
N GLU A 247 -6.67 -7.04 9.46
CA GLU A 247 -5.53 -6.21 9.88
C GLU A 247 -4.78 -6.83 11.07
N LYS A 248 -5.48 -7.30 12.11
CA LYS A 248 -4.83 -7.88 13.31
C LYS A 248 -4.23 -9.27 13.08
N LEU A 249 -4.84 -10.05 12.19
CA LEU A 249 -4.41 -11.41 11.88
C LEU A 249 -3.51 -11.50 10.64
N ASN A 250 -3.31 -10.38 9.92
CA ASN A 250 -2.60 -10.31 8.64
C ASN A 250 -3.21 -11.25 7.58
N LEU A 251 -4.54 -11.31 7.49
CA LEU A 251 -5.21 -12.06 6.43
C LEU A 251 -5.10 -11.31 5.09
N ARG A 252 -5.09 -12.04 3.97
CA ARG A 252 -5.03 -11.44 2.63
C ARG A 252 -6.22 -10.49 2.36
N SER A 253 -7.42 -10.83 2.80
CA SER A 253 -8.63 -10.02 2.65
C SER A 253 -9.56 -10.17 3.85
N ASN A 254 -10.63 -9.38 3.91
CA ASN A 254 -11.75 -9.58 4.83
C ASN A 254 -12.88 -10.44 4.23
N LYS A 255 -12.62 -11.18 3.14
CA LYS A 255 -13.55 -12.16 2.58
C LYS A 255 -13.01 -13.55 2.92
N PHE A 256 -13.50 -14.13 4.01
CA PHE A 256 -13.04 -15.43 4.48
C PHE A 256 -14.19 -16.25 5.07
N THR A 257 -14.02 -17.56 5.13
CA THR A 257 -14.72 -18.46 6.05
C THR A 257 -13.76 -18.86 7.17
N VAL A 258 -14.30 -19.25 8.33
CA VAL A 258 -13.49 -19.67 9.47
C VAL A 258 -14.14 -20.88 10.13
N THR A 259 -13.31 -21.85 10.50
CA THR A 259 -13.72 -23.04 11.26
C THR A 259 -12.84 -23.20 12.48
N MET A 260 -13.43 -23.59 13.61
CA MET A 260 -12.73 -23.87 14.86
C MET A 260 -12.96 -25.34 15.24
N SER A 261 -11.88 -26.08 15.47
CA SER A 261 -11.89 -27.48 15.91
C SER A 261 -11.00 -27.62 17.14
N GLY A 262 -11.62 -27.62 18.33
CA GLY A 262 -10.87 -27.57 19.58
C GLY A 262 -10.07 -26.27 19.68
N SER A 263 -8.75 -26.36 19.78
CA SER A 263 -7.85 -25.19 19.80
C SER A 263 -7.45 -24.67 18.43
N ASP A 264 -7.75 -25.40 17.35
CA ASP A 264 -7.24 -25.10 16.02
C ASP A 264 -8.28 -24.31 15.21
N ILE A 265 -7.83 -23.27 14.53
CA ILE A 265 -8.68 -22.32 13.81
C ILE A 265 -8.13 -22.12 12.41
N SER A 266 -8.94 -22.48 11.42
CA SER A 266 -8.61 -22.38 10.00
C SER A 266 -9.39 -21.25 9.35
N PHE A 267 -8.70 -20.27 8.76
CA PHE A 267 -9.28 -19.25 7.91
C PHE A 267 -9.05 -19.61 6.44
N GLN A 268 -10.12 -19.82 5.69
CA GLN A 268 -10.07 -19.88 4.24
C GLN A 268 -10.39 -18.50 3.68
N VAL A 269 -9.36 -17.79 3.24
CA VAL A 269 -9.39 -16.39 2.80
C VAL A 269 -9.41 -16.33 1.28
N ALA A 270 -10.35 -15.57 0.72
CA ALA A 270 -10.56 -15.41 -0.70
C ALA A 270 -10.15 -14.02 -1.18
N GLY A 271 -9.40 -13.95 -2.28
CA GLY A 271 -8.85 -12.71 -2.82
C GLY A 271 -7.73 -12.12 -1.97
N PHE A 272 -7.19 -10.99 -2.43
CA PHE A 272 -6.11 -10.28 -1.77
C PHE A 272 -6.29 -8.76 -1.94
N GLY A 273 -6.39 -8.07 -0.80
CA GLY A 273 -6.56 -6.63 -0.71
C GLY A 273 -7.89 -6.23 -0.09
N HIS A 274 -8.20 -4.93 -0.13
CA HIS A 274 -9.41 -4.36 0.47
C HIS A 274 -10.66 -4.58 -0.39
N GLY A 275 -10.52 -4.95 -1.67
CA GLY A 275 -11.63 -5.27 -2.55
C GLY A 275 -12.33 -4.08 -3.20
N ILE A 276 -11.84 -2.85 -3.04
CA ILE A 276 -12.56 -1.62 -3.45
C ILE A 276 -11.96 -1.07 -4.74
N GLY A 277 -12.81 -0.74 -5.72
CA GLY A 277 -12.38 -0.22 -7.02
C GLY A 277 -11.91 -1.33 -7.96
N MET A 278 -10.77 -1.15 -8.61
CA MET A 278 -10.31 -2.06 -9.67
C MET A 278 -9.58 -3.29 -9.12
N SER A 279 -10.04 -4.48 -9.48
CA SER A 279 -9.26 -5.72 -9.31
C SER A 279 -8.17 -5.81 -10.37
N GLN A 280 -6.92 -6.00 -9.98
CA GLN A 280 -5.79 -6.17 -10.90
C GLN A 280 -5.91 -7.48 -11.70
N TYR A 281 -6.20 -8.60 -11.02
CA TYR A 281 -6.45 -9.88 -11.70
C TYR A 281 -7.76 -9.86 -12.50
N GLY A 282 -8.76 -9.13 -12.02
CA GLY A 282 -9.99 -8.91 -12.78
C GLY A 282 -9.73 -8.11 -14.06
N ALA A 283 -8.90 -7.07 -14.02
CA ALA A 283 -8.46 -6.32 -15.19
C ALA A 283 -7.66 -7.19 -16.18
N GLU A 284 -6.76 -8.03 -15.68
CA GLU A 284 -6.04 -9.03 -16.49
C GLU A 284 -6.99 -9.99 -17.20
N GLY A 285 -7.97 -10.54 -16.48
CA GLY A 285 -8.94 -11.46 -17.07
C GLY A 285 -9.86 -10.79 -18.08
N MET A 286 -10.27 -9.54 -17.85
CA MET A 286 -10.99 -8.73 -18.85
C MET A 286 -10.13 -8.47 -20.09
N ALA A 287 -8.86 -8.12 -19.92
CA ALA A 287 -7.94 -7.87 -21.03
C ALA A 287 -7.71 -9.14 -21.87
N LYS A 288 -7.55 -10.31 -21.22
CA LYS A 288 -7.51 -11.62 -21.89
C LYS A 288 -8.80 -11.96 -22.63
N ALA A 289 -9.94 -11.47 -22.16
CA ALA A 289 -11.23 -11.56 -22.85
C ALA A 289 -11.40 -10.51 -23.98
N GLY A 290 -10.33 -9.78 -24.34
CA GLY A 290 -10.33 -8.82 -25.44
C GLY A 290 -10.87 -7.44 -25.09
N LYS A 291 -11.08 -7.12 -23.80
CA LYS A 291 -11.55 -5.81 -23.35
C LYS A 291 -10.42 -4.79 -23.36
N GLY A 292 -10.71 -3.60 -23.89
CA GLY A 292 -9.78 -2.47 -23.83
C GLY A 292 -9.72 -1.84 -22.44
N TYR A 293 -8.63 -1.15 -22.12
CA TYR A 293 -8.42 -0.51 -20.81
C TYR A 293 -9.53 0.47 -20.43
N LYS A 294 -10.15 1.14 -21.39
CA LYS A 294 -11.30 2.04 -21.15
C LYS A 294 -12.51 1.27 -20.63
N GLU A 295 -12.82 0.12 -21.21
CA GLU A 295 -13.91 -0.74 -20.74
C GLU A 295 -13.61 -1.29 -19.34
N ILE A 296 -12.35 -1.66 -19.09
CA ILE A 296 -11.90 -2.13 -17.76
C ILE A 296 -12.13 -1.03 -16.71
N LEU A 297 -11.67 0.19 -16.96
CA LEU A 297 -11.80 1.29 -16.00
C LEU A 297 -13.26 1.66 -15.75
N LEU A 298 -14.07 1.78 -16.80
CA LEU A 298 -15.49 2.14 -16.68
C LEU A 298 -16.34 1.03 -16.05
N HIS A 299 -15.86 -0.23 -16.07
CA HIS A 299 -16.48 -1.33 -15.34
C HIS A 299 -16.26 -1.20 -13.82
N TYR A 300 -15.02 -0.98 -13.38
CA TYR A 300 -14.69 -0.93 -11.95
C TYR A 300 -15.01 0.40 -11.27
N TYR A 301 -15.07 1.49 -12.02
CA TYR A 301 -15.34 2.83 -11.49
C TYR A 301 -16.65 3.35 -12.06
N THR A 302 -17.73 3.26 -11.29
CA THR A 302 -19.09 3.54 -11.79
C THR A 302 -19.33 5.02 -12.02
N GLY A 303 -19.88 5.37 -13.19
CA GLY A 303 -20.30 6.74 -13.51
C GLY A 303 -19.16 7.75 -13.71
N VAL A 304 -17.91 7.29 -13.77
CA VAL A 304 -16.75 8.17 -13.97
C VAL A 304 -16.55 8.49 -15.45
N LYS A 305 -15.78 9.54 -15.72
CA LYS A 305 -15.31 9.91 -17.05
C LYS A 305 -13.82 9.64 -17.16
N LEU A 306 -13.41 9.11 -18.30
CA LEU A 306 -12.01 9.07 -18.71
C LEU A 306 -11.71 10.33 -19.52
N GLU A 307 -10.82 11.17 -19.03
CA GLU A 307 -10.47 12.46 -19.63
C GLU A 307 -8.96 12.56 -19.81
N LYS A 308 -8.52 13.42 -20.73
CA LYS A 308 -7.11 13.79 -20.87
C LYS A 308 -6.89 15.19 -20.27
N ARG A 309 -5.97 15.31 -19.31
CA ARG A 309 -5.66 16.55 -18.59
C ARG A 309 -4.17 16.83 -18.54
#